data_AF-A0A8J4F5B6-F1
#
_entry.id   AF-A0A8J4F5B6-F1
#
_cell.length_a   1.000
_cell.length_b   1.000
_cell.length_c   1.000
_cell.angle_alpha   90.00
_cell.angle_beta   90.00
_cell.angle_gamma   90.00
#
_symmetry.space_group_name_H-M   'P 1'
#
loop_
_entity.id
_entity.type
_entity.pdbx_description
1 polymer ?
#
loop_
_entity_poly.entity_id
_entity_poly.type
_entity_poly.pdbx_seq_one_letter_code
_entity_poly.pdbx_strand_id
1 'polypeptide(L)'
;SESPRPTNPLNNKSPTLRERVLQLNSSPETQAFYQKHCQNPRFEASNNLYWRKSGNHQLLVIPDDPETRQYALQMAHDPPYSGHGGRNRTLKNLQLICWWPHMHQDVNNYVTSCGDCQRNKPSNKHPQGLLEPLPIPGRRWESVSMDLITQLPKTRKNHDAIIVFVDR
;
A
#
# COMPACT_ATOMS: atom_id res chain seq x y z
N SER A 1 -45.27 -19.98 -17.94
CA SER A 1 -43.88 -19.77 -18.41
C SER A 1 -43.02 -19.48 -17.19
N GLU A 2 -42.53 -20.53 -16.52
CA GLU A 2 -41.60 -20.37 -15.41
C GLU A 2 -40.21 -20.06 -15.95
N SER A 3 -39.70 -18.87 -15.65
CA SER A 3 -38.32 -18.50 -15.93
C SER A 3 -37.36 -19.39 -15.12
N PRO A 4 -36.30 -19.95 -15.72
CA PRO A 4 -35.37 -20.79 -14.99
C PRO A 4 -34.59 -19.95 -13.96
N ARG A 5 -34.46 -20.48 -12.74
CA ARG A 5 -33.62 -19.90 -11.68
C ARG A 5 -32.16 -19.80 -12.16
N PRO A 6 -31.44 -18.71 -11.86
CA PRO A 6 -30.02 -18.63 -12.15
C PRO A 6 -29.29 -19.70 -11.34
N THR A 7 -28.57 -20.58 -12.04
CA THR A 7 -27.64 -21.52 -11.43
C THR A 7 -26.50 -20.73 -10.80
N ASN A 8 -26.31 -20.92 -9.50
CA ASN A 8 -25.28 -20.26 -8.70
C ASN A 8 -23.89 -20.80 -9.11
N PRO A 9 -22.99 -19.99 -9.72
CA PRO A 9 -21.66 -20.44 -10.10
C PRO A 9 -20.71 -20.34 -8.89
N LEU A 10 -21.04 -21.01 -7.79
CA LEU A 10 -20.16 -21.13 -6.63
C LEU A 10 -19.53 -22.53 -6.60
N ASN A 11 -18.54 -22.79 -7.45
CA ASN A 11 -17.38 -23.61 -7.05
C ASN A 11 -16.21 -23.58 -8.05
N ASN A 12 -15.68 -22.40 -8.37
CA ASN A 12 -14.33 -22.32 -8.94
C ASN A 12 -13.46 -21.52 -7.96
N LYS A 13 -13.09 -22.14 -6.83
CA LYS A 13 -12.22 -21.50 -5.85
C LYS A 13 -10.83 -21.39 -6.48
N SER A 14 -10.38 -20.17 -6.74
CA SER A 14 -9.00 -19.90 -7.15
C SER A 14 -8.03 -20.55 -6.16
N PRO A 15 -6.93 -21.17 -6.63
CA PRO A 15 -6.01 -21.88 -5.77
C PRO A 15 -5.38 -20.92 -4.76
N THR A 16 -5.28 -21.39 -3.52
CA THR A 16 -4.60 -20.72 -2.42
C THR A 16 -3.11 -20.54 -2.70
N LEU A 17 -2.45 -19.64 -1.96
CA LEU A 17 -1.01 -19.40 -2.10
C LEU A 17 -0.21 -20.71 -1.92
N ARG A 18 -0.60 -21.55 -0.96
CA ARG A 18 0.04 -22.84 -0.72
C ARG A 18 -0.13 -23.80 -1.90
N GLU A 19 -1.34 -23.89 -2.46
CA GLU A 19 -1.63 -24.78 -3.60
C GLU A 19 -0.85 -24.34 -4.85
N ARG A 20 -0.73 -23.04 -5.12
CA ARG A 20 0.11 -22.50 -6.19
C ARG A 20 1.57 -22.90 -6.04
N VAL A 21 2.13 -22.74 -4.83
CA VAL A 21 3.53 -23.12 -4.55
C VAL A 21 3.73 -24.63 -4.67
N LEU A 22 2.78 -25.45 -4.21
CA LEU A 22 2.84 -26.91 -4.37
C LEU A 22 2.88 -27.33 -5.84
N GLN A 23 2.04 -26.71 -6.69
CA GLN A 23 2.03 -26.98 -8.13
C GLN A 23 3.36 -26.58 -8.77
N LEU A 24 3.89 -25.40 -8.44
CA LEU A 24 5.17 -24.93 -8.94
C LEU A 24 6.34 -25.82 -8.53
N ASN A 25 6.35 -26.30 -7.29
CA ASN A 25 7.41 -27.17 -6.77
C ASN A 25 7.36 -28.60 -7.35
N SER A 26 6.35 -28.91 -8.15
CA SER A 26 6.29 -30.16 -8.91
C SER A 26 7.18 -30.12 -10.17
N SER A 27 7.68 -28.94 -10.56
CA SER A 27 8.68 -28.77 -11.64
C SER A 27 10.11 -29.05 -11.16
N PRO A 28 10.98 -29.71 -11.96
CA PRO A 28 12.40 -29.88 -11.63
C PRO A 28 13.18 -28.56 -11.51
N GLU A 29 12.77 -27.52 -12.23
CA GLU A 29 13.47 -26.23 -12.29
C GLU A 29 13.40 -25.47 -10.96
N THR A 30 12.22 -25.49 -10.33
CA THR A 30 12.02 -24.89 -9.01
C THR A 30 12.75 -25.70 -7.94
N GLN A 31 12.74 -27.03 -8.01
CA GLN A 31 13.50 -27.88 -7.07
C GLN A 31 15.01 -27.59 -7.08
N ALA A 32 15.61 -27.29 -8.24
CA ALA A 32 17.02 -26.92 -8.35
C ALA A 32 17.34 -25.58 -7.65
N PHE A 33 16.45 -24.58 -7.78
CA PHE A 33 16.55 -23.32 -7.03
C PHE A 33 16.63 -23.60 -5.52
N TYR A 34 15.78 -24.50 -5.03
CA TYR A 34 15.75 -24.83 -3.62
C TYR A 34 16.93 -25.67 -3.16
N GLN A 35 17.37 -26.69 -3.91
CA GLN A 35 18.52 -27.52 -3.57
C GLN A 35 19.78 -26.69 -3.27
N LYS A 36 19.98 -25.58 -4.01
CA LYS A 36 21.06 -24.62 -3.77
C LYS A 36 20.96 -23.91 -2.41
N HIS A 37 19.75 -23.69 -1.90
CA HIS A 37 19.47 -22.99 -0.65
C HIS A 37 19.19 -23.93 0.55
N CYS A 38 18.90 -25.22 0.31
CA CYS A 38 18.66 -26.25 1.33
C CYS A 38 19.86 -26.51 2.24
N GLN A 39 21.08 -26.15 1.83
CA GLN A 39 22.29 -26.33 2.64
C GLN A 39 22.34 -25.37 3.85
N ASN A 40 21.46 -24.38 3.90
CA ASN A 40 21.41 -23.42 4.98
C ASN A 40 20.44 -23.89 6.08
N PRO A 41 20.88 -23.98 7.36
CA PRO A 41 20.06 -24.49 8.47
C PRO A 41 18.82 -23.64 8.79
N ARG A 42 18.71 -22.44 8.20
CA ARG A 42 17.52 -21.61 8.26
C ARG A 42 16.38 -22.12 7.37
N PHE A 43 16.61 -23.11 6.52
CA PHE A 43 15.62 -23.65 5.61
C PHE A 43 15.31 -25.11 5.92
N GLU A 44 14.04 -25.48 5.75
CA GLU A 44 13.55 -26.85 5.91
C GLU A 44 12.66 -27.21 4.72
N ALA A 45 12.82 -28.43 4.20
CA ALA A 45 11.97 -28.97 3.16
C ALA A 45 11.02 -30.01 3.76
N SER A 46 9.73 -29.90 3.47
CA SER A 46 8.71 -30.86 3.91
C SER A 46 7.52 -30.84 2.97
N ASN A 47 7.03 -32.02 2.57
CA ASN A 47 5.86 -32.19 1.72
C ASN A 47 5.91 -31.36 0.41
N ASN A 48 7.05 -31.39 -0.27
CA ASN A 48 7.33 -30.59 -1.48
C ASN A 48 7.19 -29.06 -1.30
N LEU A 49 7.31 -28.58 -0.06
CA LEU A 49 7.34 -27.17 0.29
C LEU A 49 8.64 -26.84 1.02
N TYR A 50 9.05 -25.59 0.88
CA TYR A 50 10.24 -25.07 1.52
C TYR A 50 9.83 -24.01 2.53
N TRP A 51 10.47 -24.06 3.69
CA TRP A 51 10.15 -23.25 4.85
C TRP A 51 11.39 -22.52 5.32
N ARG A 52 11.26 -21.25 5.70
CA ARG A 52 12.33 -20.45 6.31
C ARG A 52 12.02 -20.22 7.78
N LYS A 53 12.95 -20.56 8.67
CA LYS A 53 12.86 -20.26 10.10
C LYS A 53 12.95 -18.76 10.34
N SER A 54 12.00 -18.22 11.09
CA SER A 54 11.95 -16.83 11.52
C SER A 54 11.48 -16.75 12.97
N GLY A 55 12.43 -16.71 13.91
CA GLY A 55 12.14 -16.83 15.34
C GLY A 55 11.45 -18.15 15.66
N ASN A 56 10.27 -18.10 16.26
CA ASN A 56 9.46 -19.26 16.60
C ASN A 56 8.50 -19.72 15.47
N HIS A 57 8.50 -19.03 14.33
CA HIS A 57 7.60 -19.34 13.22
C HIS A 57 8.38 -19.79 11.98
N GLN A 58 7.65 -20.44 11.07
CA GLN A 58 8.15 -20.86 9.76
C GLN A 58 7.38 -20.12 8.66
N LEU A 59 8.13 -19.62 7.67
CA LEU A 59 7.59 -18.87 6.54
C LEU A 59 7.66 -19.72 5.28
N LEU A 60 6.56 -19.83 4.55
CA LEU A 60 6.55 -20.53 3.27
C LEU A 60 7.45 -19.81 2.27
N VAL A 61 8.40 -20.53 1.67
CA VAL A 61 9.29 -19.95 0.67
C VAL A 61 8.61 -19.97 -0.69
N ILE A 62 8.40 -18.79 -1.27
CA ILE A 62 7.85 -18.67 -2.62
C ILE A 62 9.00 -18.77 -3.64
N PRO A 63 8.86 -19.60 -4.69
CA PRO A 63 9.88 -19.72 -5.74
C PRO A 63 10.06 -18.40 -6.52
N ASP A 64 11.02 -18.39 -7.44
CA ASP A 64 11.18 -17.29 -8.41
C ASP A 64 10.15 -17.37 -9.54
N ASP A 65 8.87 -17.29 -9.13
CA ASP A 65 7.71 -17.27 -10.02
C ASP A 65 6.99 -15.90 -9.90
N PRO A 66 6.97 -15.09 -10.96
CA PRO A 66 6.34 -13.77 -10.95
C PRO A 66 4.86 -13.82 -10.59
N GLU A 67 4.11 -14.80 -11.10
CA GLU A 67 2.66 -14.88 -10.89
C GLU A 67 2.30 -15.15 -9.43
N THR A 68 3.01 -16.08 -8.78
CA THR A 68 2.76 -16.43 -7.38
C THR A 68 3.23 -15.35 -6.42
N ARG A 69 4.35 -14.68 -6.72
CA ARG A 69 4.78 -13.50 -5.96
C ARG A 69 3.79 -12.36 -6.09
N GLN A 70 3.30 -12.09 -7.30
CA GLN A 70 2.27 -11.08 -7.54
C GLN A 70 0.97 -11.42 -6.79
N TYR A 71 0.55 -12.68 -6.82
CA TYR A 71 -0.62 -13.14 -6.07
C TYR A 71 -0.45 -12.93 -4.56
N ALA A 72 0.72 -13.23 -3.99
CA ALA A 72 1.02 -12.97 -2.58
C ALA A 72 0.96 -11.46 -2.25
N LEU A 73 1.53 -10.62 -3.12
CA LEU A 73 1.50 -9.16 -2.97
C LEU A 73 0.06 -8.62 -2.98
N GLN A 74 -0.75 -9.06 -3.95
CA GLN A 74 -2.18 -8.72 -4.06
C GLN A 74 -2.93 -9.12 -2.79
N MET A 75 -2.77 -10.37 -2.34
CA MET A 75 -3.40 -10.85 -1.11
C MET A 75 -3.07 -10.00 0.12
N ALA A 76 -1.82 -9.53 0.22
CA ALA A 76 -1.37 -8.77 1.39
C ALA A 76 -1.74 -7.27 1.36
N HIS A 77 -1.97 -6.71 0.17
CA HIS A 77 -2.12 -5.26 -0.02
C HIS A 77 -3.53 -4.83 -0.46
N ASP A 78 -4.15 -5.53 -1.39
CA ASP A 78 -5.36 -5.08 -2.09
C ASP A 78 -6.68 -5.24 -1.32
N PRO A 79 -6.85 -6.19 -0.37
CA PRO A 79 -8.12 -6.32 0.33
C PRO A 79 -8.50 -5.03 1.09
N PRO A 80 -9.79 -4.63 1.10
CA PRO A 80 -10.23 -3.40 1.75
C PRO A 80 -9.84 -3.28 3.23
N TYR A 81 -9.82 -4.41 3.97
CA TYR A 81 -9.41 -4.45 5.37
C TYR A 81 -7.89 -4.25 5.58
N SER A 82 -7.07 -4.52 4.56
CA SER A 82 -5.64 -4.17 4.55
C SER A 82 -5.42 -2.67 4.34
N GLY A 83 -6.45 -1.96 3.86
CA GLY A 83 -6.52 -0.50 3.74
C GLY A 83 -5.49 0.07 2.77
N HIS A 84 -5.05 -0.71 1.77
CA HIS A 84 -3.89 -0.37 0.93
C HIS A 84 -2.70 0.09 1.78
N GLY A 85 -2.41 -0.69 2.83
CA GLY A 85 -1.40 -0.36 3.81
C GLY A 85 -0.06 -0.03 3.13
N GLY A 86 0.60 1.03 3.59
CA GLY A 86 1.91 1.38 3.07
C GLY A 86 2.93 0.24 3.23
N ARG A 87 4.06 0.35 2.52
CA ARG A 87 5.14 -0.66 2.39
C ARG A 87 5.38 -1.52 3.62
N ASN A 88 5.54 -0.89 4.79
CA ASN A 88 5.83 -1.60 6.05
C ASN A 88 4.70 -2.53 6.50
N ARG A 89 3.43 -2.16 6.28
CA ARG A 89 2.28 -2.98 6.65
C ARG A 89 2.15 -4.17 5.70
N THR A 90 2.26 -3.95 4.40
CA THR A 90 2.27 -5.03 3.40
C THR A 90 3.38 -6.05 3.69
N LEU A 91 4.58 -5.56 3.97
CA LEU A 91 5.72 -6.41 4.30
C LEU A 91 5.46 -7.23 5.57
N LYS A 92 4.96 -6.60 6.64
CA LYS A 92 4.62 -7.30 7.88
C LYS A 92 3.58 -8.39 7.64
N ASN A 93 2.53 -8.11 6.86
CA ASN A 93 1.50 -9.09 6.52
C ASN A 93 2.11 -10.30 5.78
N LEU A 94 2.98 -10.07 4.79
CA LEU A 94 3.67 -11.14 4.08
C LEU A 94 4.58 -11.96 4.99
N GLN A 95 5.33 -11.29 5.87
CA GLN A 95 6.24 -11.90 6.84
C GLN A 95 5.54 -12.73 7.93
N LEU A 96 4.20 -12.78 7.97
CA LEU A 96 3.46 -13.72 8.80
C LEU A 96 3.29 -15.10 8.13
N ILE A 97 3.35 -15.16 6.80
CA ILE A 97 2.94 -16.35 6.03
C ILE A 97 4.01 -16.85 5.06
N CYS A 98 4.85 -15.97 4.52
CA CYS A 98 5.76 -16.33 3.43
C CYS A 98 7.03 -15.48 3.38
N TRP A 99 7.98 -15.91 2.54
CA TRP A 99 9.23 -15.22 2.29
C TRP A 99 9.79 -15.58 0.91
N TRP A 100 10.51 -14.66 0.29
CA TRP A 100 11.36 -14.92 -0.88
C TRP A 100 12.55 -13.94 -0.92
N PRO A 101 13.62 -14.23 -1.69
CA PRO A 101 14.71 -13.29 -1.90
C PRO A 101 14.21 -11.97 -2.51
N HIS A 102 14.75 -10.83 -2.06
CA HIS A 102 14.35 -9.50 -2.55
C HIS A 102 12.89 -9.08 -2.32
N MET A 103 12.13 -9.80 -1.47
CA MET A 103 10.74 -9.47 -1.11
C MET A 103 10.52 -8.01 -0.70
N HIS A 104 11.46 -7.39 0.01
CA HIS A 104 11.37 -5.97 0.37
C HIS A 104 11.31 -5.04 -0.85
N GLN A 105 12.10 -5.33 -1.88
CA GLN A 105 12.15 -4.55 -3.11
C GLN A 105 10.87 -4.75 -3.91
N ASP A 106 10.39 -5.99 -4.01
CA ASP A 106 9.13 -6.30 -4.71
C ASP A 106 7.94 -5.62 -4.05
N VAL A 107 7.85 -5.66 -2.71
CA VAL A 107 6.83 -4.91 -1.95
C VAL A 107 6.94 -3.41 -2.19
N ASN A 108 8.15 -2.87 -2.18
CA ASN A 108 8.35 -1.45 -2.45
C ASN A 108 7.86 -1.05 -3.84
N ASN A 109 8.19 -1.84 -4.86
CA ASN A 109 7.78 -1.61 -6.23
C ASN A 109 6.26 -1.69 -6.37
N TYR A 110 5.66 -2.76 -5.84
CA TYR A 110 4.22 -3.01 -5.90
C TYR A 110 3.38 -1.89 -5.24
N VAL A 111 3.73 -1.50 -4.02
CA VAL A 111 3.02 -0.43 -3.30
C VAL A 111 3.24 0.93 -3.99
N THR A 112 4.41 1.15 -4.58
CA THR A 112 4.69 2.40 -5.31
C THR A 112 3.91 2.48 -6.62
N SER A 113 3.65 1.35 -7.29
CA SER A 113 2.81 1.30 -8.49
C SER A 113 1.30 1.35 -8.23
N CYS A 114 0.84 1.27 -6.98
CA CYS A 114 -0.59 1.30 -6.66
C CYS A 114 -1.18 2.72 -6.81
N GLY A 115 -2.08 2.90 -7.78
CA GLY A 115 -2.76 4.18 -8.02
C GLY A 115 -3.61 4.69 -6.85
N ASP A 116 -4.28 3.80 -6.11
CA ASP A 116 -5.08 4.18 -4.94
C ASP A 116 -4.20 4.71 -3.79
N CYS A 117 -3.07 4.04 -3.54
CA CYS A 117 -2.06 4.52 -2.60
C CYS A 117 -1.51 5.88 -3.01
N GLN A 118 -1.13 6.07 -4.28
CA GLN A 118 -0.55 7.33 -4.73
C GLN A 118 -1.54 8.50 -4.65
N ARG A 119 -2.83 8.26 -4.92
CA ARG A 119 -3.87 9.30 -4.82
C ARG A 119 -4.18 9.71 -3.39
N ASN A 120 -4.18 8.75 -2.46
CA ASN A 120 -4.60 8.98 -1.08
C ASN A 120 -3.45 9.37 -0.14
N LYS A 121 -2.18 9.19 -0.57
CA LYS A 121 -1.04 9.48 0.29
C LYS A 121 -0.75 10.99 0.29
N PRO A 122 -0.90 11.67 1.43
CA PRO A 122 -0.54 13.07 1.52
C PRO A 122 0.96 13.23 1.26
N SER A 123 1.34 14.29 0.56
CA SER A 123 2.73 14.67 0.40
C SER A 123 3.29 15.04 1.78
N ASN A 124 4.25 14.26 2.27
CA ASN A 124 5.07 14.64 3.43
C ASN A 124 6.25 15.54 3.03
N LYS A 125 6.33 15.96 1.76
CA LYS A 125 7.32 16.96 1.36
C LYS A 125 6.91 18.29 1.97
N HIS A 126 7.86 18.98 2.59
CA HIS A 126 7.70 20.39 2.90
C HIS A 126 7.26 21.15 1.65
N PRO A 127 6.44 22.22 1.78
CA PRO A 127 6.10 23.08 0.66
C PRO A 127 7.38 23.42 -0.11
N GLN A 128 7.43 23.08 -1.40
CA GLN A 128 8.54 23.48 -2.25
C GLN A 128 8.37 24.98 -2.52
N GLY A 129 9.09 25.78 -1.76
CA GLY A 129 9.15 27.23 -1.91
C GLY A 129 9.84 27.85 -0.71
N LEU A 130 10.79 28.75 -0.96
CA LEU A 130 11.13 29.76 0.04
C LEU A 130 9.86 30.61 0.20
N LEU A 131 9.44 30.87 1.44
CA LEU A 131 8.49 31.95 1.69
C LEU A 131 9.18 33.23 1.23
N GLU A 132 8.91 33.67 0.01
CA GLU A 132 9.43 34.94 -0.48
C GLU A 132 8.59 36.03 0.20
N PRO A 133 9.16 36.78 1.16
CA PRO A 133 8.42 37.85 1.79
C PRO A 133 8.06 38.88 0.72
N LEU A 134 6.82 39.38 0.76
CA LEU A 134 6.42 40.48 -0.10
C LEU A 134 7.38 41.66 0.14
N PRO A 135 7.75 42.41 -0.92
CA PRO A 135 8.63 43.57 -0.78
C PRO A 135 8.02 44.58 0.20
N ILE A 136 8.88 45.25 0.97
CA ILE A 136 8.44 46.31 1.89
C ILE A 136 7.92 47.48 1.04
N PRO A 137 6.68 47.94 1.25
CA PRO A 137 6.15 49.10 0.54
C PRO A 137 6.97 50.36 0.85
N GLY A 138 7.28 51.15 -0.17
CA GLY A 138 8.01 52.41 -0.06
C GLY A 138 7.11 53.61 0.29
N ARG A 139 5.79 53.46 0.19
CA ARG A 139 4.81 54.50 0.56
C ARG A 139 3.53 53.92 1.16
N ARG A 140 2.83 54.77 1.93
CA ARG A 140 1.48 54.48 2.45
C ARG A 140 0.55 54.05 1.31
N TRP A 141 -0.32 53.09 1.58
CA TRP A 141 -1.32 52.54 0.65
C TRP A 141 -0.77 51.80 -0.57
N GLU A 142 0.51 51.42 -0.57
CA GLU A 142 1.11 50.66 -1.67
C GLU A 142 0.84 49.16 -1.57
N SER A 143 0.69 48.64 -0.35
CA SER A 143 0.37 47.23 -0.10
C SER A 143 -0.70 47.13 0.99
N VAL A 144 -1.93 46.80 0.59
CA VAL A 144 -3.04 46.54 1.52
C VAL A 144 -3.33 45.04 1.54
N SER A 145 -3.31 44.42 2.72
CA SER A 145 -3.84 43.07 2.91
C SER A 145 -5.28 43.11 3.41
N MET A 146 -6.08 42.14 2.95
CA MET A 146 -7.49 42.00 3.28
C MET A 146 -7.73 40.62 3.90
N ASP A 147 -8.47 40.58 5.01
CA ASP A 147 -8.96 39.34 5.62
C ASP A 147 -10.47 39.39 5.79
N LEU A 148 -11.15 38.27 5.57
CA LEU A 148 -12.61 38.15 5.63
C LEU A 148 -13.00 36.98 6.54
N ILE A 149 -13.63 37.32 7.65
CA ILE A 149 -14.23 36.36 8.57
C ILE A 149 -15.73 36.33 8.30
N THR A 150 -16.27 35.15 7.98
CA THR A 150 -17.71 34.95 7.69
C THR A 150 -18.36 34.02 8.72
N GLN A 151 -19.68 33.88 8.65
CA GLN A 151 -20.46 32.97 9.49
C GLN A 151 -20.42 33.30 11.00
N LEU A 152 -20.31 34.58 11.34
CA LEU A 152 -20.40 35.04 12.72
C LEU A 152 -21.86 35.11 13.18
N PRO A 153 -22.12 35.08 14.51
CA PRO A 153 -23.45 35.36 15.03
C PRO A 153 -23.98 36.70 14.50
N LYS A 154 -25.21 36.68 13.98
CA LYS A 154 -25.83 37.86 13.40
C LYS A 154 -25.95 38.99 14.41
N THR A 155 -25.50 40.17 14.03
CA THR A 155 -25.76 41.40 14.79
C THR A 155 -27.24 41.77 14.72
N ARG A 156 -27.69 42.70 15.58
CA ARG A 156 -29.06 43.27 15.53
C ARG A 156 -29.42 43.89 14.18
N LYS A 157 -28.41 44.27 13.38
CA LYS A 157 -28.57 44.83 12.02
C LYS A 157 -28.36 43.78 10.91
N ASN A 158 -28.36 42.49 11.25
CA ASN A 158 -28.27 41.36 10.32
C ASN A 158 -26.95 41.25 9.51
N HIS A 159 -25.83 41.71 10.08
CA HIS A 159 -24.48 41.43 9.56
C HIS A 159 -23.85 40.23 10.26
N ASP A 160 -23.11 39.39 9.53
CA ASP A 160 -22.48 38.13 9.98
C ASP A 160 -21.02 37.96 9.50
N ALA A 161 -20.41 39.03 8.99
CA ALA A 161 -19.05 39.01 8.48
C ALA A 161 -18.27 40.26 8.91
N ILE A 162 -16.95 40.12 9.02
CA ILE A 162 -16.01 41.20 9.28
C ILE A 162 -14.95 41.16 8.19
N ILE A 163 -14.70 42.32 7.57
CA ILE A 163 -13.60 42.53 6.65
C ILE A 163 -12.56 43.42 7.32
N VAL A 164 -11.30 43.00 7.29
CA VAL A 164 -10.17 43.73 7.86
C VAL A 164 -9.26 44.17 6.73
N PHE A 165 -8.91 45.45 6.70
CA PHE A 165 -7.91 46.00 5.80
C PHE A 165 -6.70 46.46 6.62
N VAL A 166 -5.50 46.07 6.19
CA VAL A 166 -4.24 46.46 6.83
C VAL A 166 -3.32 47.02 5.76
N ASP A 167 -2.92 48.29 5.91
CA ASP A 167 -1.83 48.90 5.15
C ASP A 167 -0.49 48.41 5.73
N ARG A 168 0.42 47.94 4.88
CA ARG A 168 1.77 47.48 5.26
C ARG A 168 2.80 48.59 5.22
#